data_AF-A0AA47GUC7-F1
#
_entry.id   AF-A0AA47GUC7-F1
#
_cell.length_a   1.000
_cell.length_b   1.000
_cell.length_c   1.000
_cell.angle_alpha   90.00
_cell.angle_beta   90.00
_cell.angle_gamma   90.00
#
_symmetry.space_group_name_H-M   'P 1'
#
loop_
_entity.id
_entity.type
_entity.pdbx_description
1 polymer ?
#
loop_
_entity_poly.entity_id
_entity_poly.type
_entity_poly.pdbx_seq_one_letter_code
_entity_poly.pdbx_strand_id
1 'polypeptide(L)'
;MNTPPHHLWKTLAHNLPSSSQQSSQAAELFREYESEGYLRYSGTVLVSLPLPLIADFFNRVLLMHSAESPILRRRDTRWMSEYDYTLINIRAAGTQDCPANILSTAMYLTTLRTRAIILAPFTIGEGPNLARLQSHVIVRSTLASPQALEVGFDSAIQIRTLVEAAHLLDLAVGYQLDSSVHIQAAVVYNKPQLFLWTKGGEFNSDKAYQSILNRQVESIVSTLKRTKQGLKFSDYASALSQAGLAPLSKADDKQLCSLALDYSDVALSYWGRIFELWRDRYGFDFLSLSGTRAASRQKDVGLNLSHLKTIAQIVRKGGVRNNMGVMAEGNPMQIETFGIHGIDLVQDDIAESKANRAWFETTFALDEKLRHVNLGRKLKFSVPLSINPGEKESKPRRERAHMKRFVARFLGVGPARRPLLETMGALEGAWGYMSTLKESVTLGWMPNSVEAKKSNNIEDVANYYKDVLRNGERLDGHFDERQAWWIIRFRRFLLIAIVSVENENLLPPESLQIDYFPYLKGSQPEFVLEYDFSETRGRLQLITDTIIHSTGIPYRGFRLYAVN
;
A
#
# COMPACT_ATOMS: atom_id res chain seq x y z
N MET A 1 -14.85 -28.34 1.70
CA MET A 1 -15.02 -27.34 0.62
C MET A 1 -13.86 -27.52 -0.34
N ASN A 2 -14.16 -27.69 -1.63
CA ASN A 2 -13.20 -28.14 -2.65
C ASN A 2 -12.06 -27.14 -2.84
N THR A 3 -10.83 -27.65 -2.93
CA THR A 3 -9.65 -26.90 -3.36
C THR A 3 -9.97 -26.30 -4.73
N PRO A 4 -9.91 -24.96 -4.91
CA PRO A 4 -10.33 -24.39 -6.18
C PRO A 4 -9.29 -24.73 -7.26
N PRO A 5 -9.71 -24.88 -8.52
CA PRO A 5 -8.87 -25.38 -9.60
C PRO A 5 -7.58 -24.56 -9.74
N HIS A 6 -6.50 -25.24 -10.10
CA HIS A 6 -5.28 -24.59 -10.58
C HIS A 6 -5.57 -23.95 -11.94
N HIS A 7 -4.92 -22.82 -12.26
CA HIS A 7 -5.04 -22.13 -13.55
C HIS A 7 -6.42 -21.50 -13.78
N LEU A 8 -6.80 -20.54 -12.93
CA LEU A 8 -8.09 -19.86 -12.99
C LEU A 8 -8.26 -19.07 -14.29
N TRP A 9 -7.19 -18.42 -14.77
CA TRP A 9 -7.21 -17.66 -16.03
C TRP A 9 -7.42 -18.55 -17.26
N LYS A 10 -6.78 -19.73 -17.29
CA LYS A 10 -7.00 -20.72 -18.36
C LYS A 10 -8.45 -21.20 -18.40
N THR A 11 -9.03 -21.46 -17.23
CA THR A 11 -10.43 -21.88 -17.11
C THR A 11 -11.37 -20.77 -17.58
N LEU A 12 -11.09 -19.52 -17.19
CA LEU A 12 -11.89 -18.37 -17.60
C LEU A 12 -11.80 -18.13 -19.11
N ALA A 13 -10.62 -18.22 -19.71
CA ALA A 13 -10.41 -18.07 -21.16
C ALA A 13 -11.11 -19.18 -21.97
N HIS A 14 -11.19 -20.40 -21.42
CA HIS A 14 -11.95 -21.48 -22.04
C HIS A 14 -13.46 -21.22 -22.04
N ASN A 15 -14.01 -20.74 -20.91
CA ASN A 15 -15.43 -20.47 -20.76
C ASN A 15 -15.88 -19.17 -21.46
N LEU A 16 -14.96 -18.21 -21.63
CA LEU A 16 -15.20 -16.91 -22.25
C LEU A 16 -14.18 -16.68 -23.39
N PRO A 17 -14.31 -17.40 -24.52
CA PRO A 17 -13.34 -17.32 -25.60
C PRO A 17 -13.33 -15.94 -26.26
N SER A 18 -12.13 -15.43 -26.55
CA SER A 18 -11.92 -14.18 -27.28
C SER A 18 -12.25 -14.33 -28.77
N SER A 19 -12.81 -13.29 -29.39
CA SER A 19 -12.91 -13.21 -30.85
C SER A 19 -11.52 -13.09 -31.51
N SER A 20 -11.42 -13.31 -32.83
CA SER A 20 -10.14 -13.18 -33.55
C SER A 20 -9.48 -11.81 -33.37
N GLN A 21 -10.28 -10.73 -33.37
CA GLN A 21 -9.78 -9.37 -33.14
C GLN A 21 -9.26 -9.19 -31.71
N GLN A 22 -10.02 -9.69 -30.72
CA GLN A 22 -9.62 -9.62 -29.31
C GLN A 22 -8.36 -10.42 -29.05
N SER A 23 -8.20 -11.59 -29.67
CA SER A 23 -7.02 -12.42 -29.48
C SER A 23 -5.76 -11.79 -30.11
N SER A 24 -5.89 -11.16 -31.28
CA SER A 24 -4.79 -10.37 -31.87
C SER A 24 -4.37 -9.22 -30.95
N GLN A 25 -5.33 -8.48 -30.40
CA GLN A 25 -5.06 -7.39 -29.47
C GLN A 25 -4.41 -7.90 -28.17
N ALA A 26 -4.90 -9.01 -27.60
CA ALA A 26 -4.29 -9.64 -26.42
C ALA A 26 -2.83 -10.06 -26.69
N ALA A 27 -2.54 -10.57 -27.89
CA ALA A 27 -1.19 -10.92 -28.30
C ALA A 27 -0.26 -9.70 -28.47
N GLU A 28 -0.79 -8.55 -28.92
CA GLU A 28 -0.05 -7.29 -28.98
C GLU A 28 0.30 -6.78 -27.59
N LEU A 29 -0.69 -6.70 -26.69
CA LEU A 29 -0.46 -6.28 -25.30
C LEU A 29 0.51 -7.23 -24.60
N PHE A 30 0.38 -8.54 -24.80
CA PHE A 30 1.31 -9.53 -24.23
C PHE A 30 2.74 -9.29 -24.71
N ARG A 31 2.96 -9.04 -26.01
CA ARG A 31 4.30 -8.76 -26.55
C ARG A 31 4.89 -7.47 -25.98
N GLU A 32 4.09 -6.41 -25.84
CA GLU A 32 4.53 -5.17 -25.20
C GLU A 32 4.95 -5.43 -23.75
N TYR A 33 4.10 -6.10 -22.97
CA TYR A 33 4.39 -6.42 -21.57
C TYR A 33 5.66 -7.25 -21.40
N GLU A 34 5.86 -8.30 -22.19
CA GLU A 34 7.09 -9.12 -22.13
C GLU A 34 8.35 -8.32 -22.50
N SER A 35 8.23 -7.35 -23.39
CA SER A 35 9.38 -6.54 -23.84
C SER A 35 9.78 -5.45 -22.82
N GLU A 36 8.81 -4.84 -22.16
CA GLU A 36 9.03 -3.64 -21.33
C GLU A 36 8.87 -3.92 -19.82
N GLY A 37 8.19 -5.00 -19.44
CA GLY A 37 7.80 -5.33 -18.06
C GLY A 37 6.57 -4.57 -17.54
N TYR A 38 5.98 -3.71 -18.37
CA TYR A 38 4.75 -2.96 -18.08
C TYR A 38 4.07 -2.52 -19.39
N LEU A 39 2.78 -2.17 -19.31
CA LEU A 39 2.03 -1.58 -20.43
C LEU A 39 2.01 -0.05 -20.31
N ARG A 40 2.21 0.64 -21.44
CA ARG A 40 2.26 2.12 -21.49
C ARG A 40 0.88 2.79 -21.61
N TYR A 41 -0.16 1.99 -21.76
CA TYR A 41 -1.55 2.45 -21.76
C TYR A 41 -1.95 2.96 -20.39
N SER A 42 -2.87 3.94 -20.35
CA SER A 42 -3.44 4.38 -19.08
C SER A 42 -4.26 3.27 -18.44
N GLY A 43 -4.25 3.23 -17.10
CA GLY A 43 -5.01 2.26 -16.33
C GLY A 43 -6.48 2.18 -16.73
N THR A 44 -7.11 3.33 -17.01
CA THR A 44 -8.51 3.42 -17.47
C THR A 44 -8.79 2.68 -18.76
N VAL A 45 -7.87 2.74 -19.73
CA VAL A 45 -8.03 2.07 -21.03
C VAL A 45 -7.98 0.57 -20.82
N LEU A 46 -7.02 0.10 -20.03
CA LEU A 46 -6.80 -1.32 -19.77
C LEU A 46 -7.93 -1.96 -18.95
N VAL A 47 -8.45 -1.25 -17.96
CA VAL A 47 -9.58 -1.71 -17.13
C VAL A 47 -10.89 -1.77 -17.92
N SER A 48 -11.00 -1.00 -19.01
CA SER A 48 -12.19 -1.00 -19.88
C SER A 48 -12.18 -2.11 -20.94
N LEU A 49 -11.14 -2.94 -20.98
CA LEU A 49 -11.04 -4.03 -21.95
C LEU A 49 -12.09 -5.12 -21.69
N PRO A 50 -12.63 -5.76 -22.74
CA PRO A 50 -13.56 -6.88 -22.59
C PRO A 50 -12.95 -8.05 -21.82
N LEU A 51 -13.72 -8.68 -20.92
CA LEU A 51 -13.24 -9.80 -20.10
C LEU A 51 -12.65 -10.97 -20.92
N PRO A 52 -13.22 -11.39 -22.08
CA PRO A 52 -12.60 -12.42 -22.92
C PRO A 52 -11.18 -12.07 -23.38
N LEU A 53 -10.91 -10.79 -23.69
CA LEU A 53 -9.58 -10.31 -24.06
C LEU A 53 -8.63 -10.38 -22.87
N ILE A 54 -9.07 -9.90 -21.70
CA ILE A 54 -8.30 -9.97 -20.45
C ILE A 54 -7.94 -11.41 -20.11
N ALA A 55 -8.89 -12.33 -20.25
CA ALA A 55 -8.68 -13.75 -20.00
C ALA A 55 -7.66 -14.36 -20.99
N ASP A 56 -7.73 -14.02 -22.29
CA ASP A 56 -6.72 -14.46 -23.27
C ASP A 56 -5.32 -13.91 -22.95
N PHE A 57 -5.22 -12.63 -22.56
CA PHE A 57 -3.95 -12.02 -22.14
C PHE A 57 -3.31 -12.80 -20.98
N PHE A 58 -4.03 -13.01 -19.87
CA PHE A 58 -3.46 -13.73 -18.72
C PHE A 58 -3.25 -15.21 -18.98
N ASN A 59 -4.05 -15.83 -19.86
CA ASN A 59 -3.78 -17.20 -20.30
C ASN A 59 -2.45 -17.30 -21.07
N ARG A 60 -2.06 -16.28 -21.84
CA ARG A 60 -0.75 -16.20 -22.49
C ARG A 60 0.38 -15.97 -21.47
N VAL A 61 0.19 -15.05 -20.52
CA VAL A 61 1.16 -14.81 -19.44
C VAL A 61 1.42 -16.09 -18.64
N LEU A 62 0.37 -16.87 -18.35
CA LEU A 62 0.47 -18.15 -17.65
C LEU A 62 1.32 -19.20 -18.38
N LEU A 63 1.51 -19.09 -19.70
CA LEU A 63 2.41 -19.99 -20.45
C LEU A 63 3.89 -19.69 -20.19
N MET A 64 4.21 -18.47 -19.78
CA MET A 64 5.59 -17.99 -19.60
C MET A 64 5.97 -17.78 -18.13
N HIS A 65 5.00 -17.43 -17.29
CA HIS A 65 5.22 -17.04 -15.90
C HIS A 65 4.57 -18.02 -14.93
N SER A 66 5.07 -18.00 -13.69
CA SER A 66 4.53 -18.84 -12.62
C SER A 66 3.39 -18.14 -11.90
N ALA A 67 2.30 -18.87 -11.67
CA ALA A 67 1.24 -18.45 -10.75
C ALA A 67 1.60 -18.67 -9.26
N GLU A 68 2.82 -19.15 -8.96
CA GLU A 68 3.30 -19.24 -7.59
C GLU A 68 3.62 -17.85 -7.04
N SER A 69 3.38 -17.68 -5.74
CA SER A 69 3.75 -16.45 -5.04
C SER A 69 5.24 -16.11 -5.22
N PRO A 70 5.58 -14.84 -5.50
CA PRO A 70 6.96 -14.41 -5.71
C PRO A 70 7.79 -14.47 -4.42
N ILE A 71 7.14 -14.62 -3.26
CA ILE A 71 7.82 -14.73 -1.96
C ILE A 71 8.07 -16.19 -1.54
N LEU A 72 7.48 -17.16 -2.24
CA LEU A 72 7.55 -18.58 -1.86
C LEU A 72 9.00 -19.08 -1.77
N ARG A 73 9.87 -18.62 -2.68
CA ARG A 73 11.29 -19.01 -2.75
C ARG A 73 12.22 -18.06 -1.98
N ARG A 74 11.67 -17.02 -1.34
CA ARG A 74 12.46 -16.13 -0.49
C ARG A 74 12.87 -16.89 0.77
N ARG A 75 13.98 -16.50 1.38
CA ARG A 75 14.49 -17.16 2.61
C ARG A 75 13.92 -16.55 3.89
N ASP A 76 13.50 -15.30 3.83
CA ASP A 76 13.06 -14.47 4.95
C ASP A 76 12.29 -13.25 4.43
N THR A 77 11.86 -12.36 5.33
CA THR A 77 11.06 -11.16 5.03
C THR A 77 11.86 -9.98 4.49
N ARG A 78 13.16 -10.12 4.13
CA ARG A 78 13.97 -9.01 3.58
C ARG A 78 13.31 -8.30 2.41
N TRP A 79 12.57 -9.06 1.60
CA TRP A 79 11.84 -8.56 0.44
C TRP A 79 10.91 -7.38 0.80
N MET A 80 10.39 -7.33 2.03
CA MET A 80 9.52 -6.24 2.49
C MET A 80 10.21 -4.87 2.45
N SER A 81 11.50 -4.82 2.78
CA SER A 81 12.30 -3.58 2.71
C SER A 81 12.85 -3.28 1.32
N GLU A 82 12.78 -4.25 0.39
CA GLU A 82 13.36 -4.15 -0.95
C GLU A 82 12.35 -3.78 -2.02
N TYR A 83 11.08 -4.16 -1.82
CA TYR A 83 9.99 -3.96 -2.76
C TYR A 83 9.38 -2.58 -2.56
N ASP A 84 8.89 -2.01 -3.66
CA ASP A 84 8.01 -0.85 -3.62
C ASP A 84 6.55 -1.31 -3.70
N TYR A 85 5.64 -0.46 -3.24
CA TYR A 85 4.25 -0.79 -2.97
C TYR A 85 3.27 0.15 -3.66
N THR A 86 2.18 -0.39 -4.21
CA THR A 86 1.03 0.40 -4.69
C THR A 86 -0.24 0.05 -3.91
N LEU A 87 -0.92 1.06 -3.37
CA LEU A 87 -2.25 0.95 -2.77
C LEU A 87 -3.31 0.89 -3.87
N ILE A 88 -4.06 -0.20 -3.91
CA ILE A 88 -5.06 -0.51 -4.94
C ILE A 88 -6.44 -0.54 -4.29
N ASN A 89 -7.39 0.21 -4.86
CA ASN A 89 -8.81 0.05 -4.56
C ASN A 89 -9.52 -0.45 -5.82
N ILE A 90 -10.04 -1.68 -5.78
CA ILE A 90 -10.68 -2.35 -6.92
C ILE A 90 -11.79 -1.47 -7.52
N ARG A 91 -12.62 -0.83 -6.68
CA ARG A 91 -13.70 0.04 -7.17
C ARG A 91 -13.17 1.30 -7.87
N ALA A 92 -12.02 1.79 -7.41
CA ALA A 92 -11.46 3.06 -7.85
C ALA A 92 -10.83 2.99 -9.26
N ALA A 93 -10.52 1.77 -9.74
CA ALA A 93 -9.84 1.53 -11.00
C ALA A 93 -10.66 1.91 -12.24
N GLY A 94 -11.98 2.03 -12.10
CA GLY A 94 -12.90 2.26 -13.21
C GLY A 94 -13.01 3.73 -13.63
N THR A 95 -13.90 3.97 -14.58
CA THR A 95 -14.40 5.29 -14.96
C THR A 95 -15.84 5.47 -14.47
N GLN A 96 -16.39 6.68 -14.59
CA GLN A 96 -17.81 6.91 -14.25
C GLN A 96 -18.75 6.04 -15.08
N ASP A 97 -18.41 5.84 -16.35
CA ASP A 97 -19.23 5.06 -17.31
C ASP A 97 -18.92 3.56 -17.29
N CYS A 98 -17.73 3.18 -16.84
CA CYS A 98 -17.29 1.79 -16.75
C CYS A 98 -16.72 1.50 -15.35
N PRO A 99 -17.57 1.13 -14.38
CA PRO A 99 -17.11 0.74 -13.05
C PRO A 99 -16.18 -0.47 -13.15
N ALA A 100 -15.05 -0.40 -12.45
CA ALA A 100 -14.16 -1.53 -12.36
C ALA A 100 -14.75 -2.66 -11.53
N ASN A 101 -14.35 -3.88 -11.88
CA ASN A 101 -14.62 -5.09 -11.12
C ASN A 101 -13.29 -5.79 -10.79
N ILE A 102 -13.38 -6.86 -10.00
CA ILE A 102 -12.23 -7.62 -9.52
C ILE A 102 -11.34 -8.09 -10.69
N LEU A 103 -11.93 -8.60 -11.78
CA LEU A 103 -11.19 -9.17 -12.89
C LEU A 103 -10.63 -8.09 -13.82
N SER A 104 -11.37 -7.01 -14.07
CA SER A 104 -10.83 -5.91 -14.90
C SER A 104 -9.68 -5.16 -14.22
N THR A 105 -9.68 -5.12 -12.88
CA THR A 105 -8.55 -4.58 -12.10
C THR A 105 -7.25 -5.36 -12.33
N ALA A 106 -7.30 -6.63 -12.74
CA ALA A 106 -6.09 -7.40 -13.05
C ALA A 106 -5.28 -6.75 -14.18
N MET A 107 -5.93 -6.19 -15.20
CA MET A 107 -5.23 -5.46 -16.26
C MET A 107 -4.61 -4.15 -15.78
N TYR A 108 -5.13 -3.51 -14.74
CA TYR A 108 -4.47 -2.34 -14.17
C TYR A 108 -3.07 -2.70 -13.62
N LEU A 109 -2.91 -3.91 -13.08
CA LEU A 109 -1.66 -4.36 -12.48
C LEU A 109 -0.49 -4.38 -13.47
N THR A 110 -0.77 -4.51 -14.77
CA THR A 110 0.27 -4.49 -15.81
C THR A 110 0.87 -3.11 -16.06
N THR A 111 0.31 -2.04 -15.47
CA THR A 111 0.86 -0.67 -15.55
C THR A 111 1.85 -0.35 -14.42
N LEU A 112 1.90 -1.22 -13.39
CA LEU A 112 2.65 -0.96 -12.18
C LEU A 112 4.15 -1.11 -12.41
N ARG A 113 4.91 -0.22 -11.78
CA ARG A 113 6.38 -0.30 -11.70
C ARG A 113 6.89 -0.76 -10.33
N THR A 114 5.95 -1.10 -9.44
CA THR A 114 6.19 -1.62 -8.10
C THR A 114 6.24 -3.15 -8.11
N ARG A 115 6.64 -3.76 -6.99
CA ARG A 115 6.74 -5.23 -6.86
C ARG A 115 5.75 -5.80 -5.85
N ALA A 116 4.96 -4.94 -5.22
CA ALA A 116 3.94 -5.33 -4.28
C ALA A 116 2.72 -4.42 -4.40
N ILE A 117 1.56 -4.98 -4.13
CA ILE A 117 0.30 -4.24 -4.03
C ILE A 117 -0.32 -4.41 -2.66
N ILE A 118 -1.03 -3.40 -2.19
CA ILE A 118 -1.85 -3.44 -0.98
C ILE A 118 -3.29 -3.20 -1.41
N LEU A 119 -4.11 -4.25 -1.36
CA LEU A 119 -5.54 -4.14 -1.62
C LEU A 119 -6.21 -3.45 -0.43
N ALA A 120 -6.89 -2.34 -0.73
CA ALA A 120 -7.85 -1.73 0.17
C ALA A 120 -8.99 -2.71 0.50
N PRO A 121 -9.76 -2.47 1.58
CA PRO A 121 -10.83 -3.38 1.95
C PRO A 121 -11.86 -3.62 0.82
N PHE A 122 -12.04 -4.90 0.46
CA PHE A 122 -13.00 -5.34 -0.56
C PHE A 122 -14.11 -6.24 0.00
N THR A 123 -14.15 -6.42 1.32
CA THR A 123 -15.22 -7.12 2.02
C THR A 123 -16.45 -6.23 2.20
N ILE A 124 -17.56 -6.80 2.67
CA ILE A 124 -18.78 -6.05 2.94
C ILE A 124 -18.52 -4.98 4.00
N GLY A 125 -18.95 -3.74 3.72
CA GLY A 125 -18.88 -2.59 4.61
C GLY A 125 -20.22 -1.85 4.70
N GLU A 126 -20.29 -0.81 5.53
CA GLU A 126 -21.47 0.04 5.70
C GLU A 126 -21.74 0.85 4.41
N GLY A 127 -22.72 0.40 3.63
CA GLY A 127 -23.06 1.04 2.36
C GLY A 127 -21.84 1.15 1.44
N PRO A 128 -21.47 2.35 0.95
CA PRO A 128 -20.32 2.55 0.08
C PRO A 128 -18.97 2.65 0.83
N ASN A 129 -18.97 2.76 2.16
CA ASN A 129 -17.77 3.02 2.95
C ASN A 129 -16.99 1.72 3.20
N LEU A 130 -15.79 1.64 2.62
CA LEU A 130 -14.88 0.50 2.74
C LEU A 130 -14.08 0.52 4.05
N ALA A 131 -13.98 1.68 4.72
CA ALA A 131 -13.33 1.79 6.02
C ALA A 131 -14.20 1.26 7.18
N ARG A 132 -15.51 1.10 6.97
CA ARG A 132 -16.45 0.60 7.98
C ARG A 132 -16.89 -0.83 7.69
N LEU A 133 -16.03 -1.79 8.04
CA LEU A 133 -16.24 -3.21 7.73
C LEU A 133 -17.45 -3.79 8.46
N GLN A 134 -18.33 -4.49 7.75
CA GLN A 134 -19.36 -5.35 8.35
C GLN A 134 -18.93 -6.83 8.38
N SER A 135 -17.90 -7.18 7.62
CA SER A 135 -17.32 -8.52 7.60
C SER A 135 -15.82 -8.48 7.29
N HIS A 136 -15.04 -9.31 7.98
CA HIS A 136 -13.64 -9.56 7.66
C HIS A 136 -13.44 -10.66 6.59
N VAL A 137 -14.52 -11.31 6.13
CA VAL A 137 -14.43 -12.55 5.33
C VAL A 137 -15.23 -12.47 4.05
N ILE A 138 -16.42 -11.85 4.09
CA ILE A 138 -17.35 -11.90 2.97
C ILE A 138 -16.97 -10.84 1.96
N VAL A 139 -16.56 -11.27 0.76
CA VAL A 139 -16.28 -10.40 -0.38
C VAL A 139 -17.56 -9.70 -0.84
N ARG A 140 -17.46 -8.42 -1.17
CA ARG A 140 -18.58 -7.64 -1.69
C ARG A 140 -18.96 -8.10 -3.09
N SER A 141 -20.17 -8.59 -3.26
CA SER A 141 -20.67 -9.09 -4.57
C SER A 141 -20.75 -8.00 -5.65
N THR A 142 -20.94 -6.73 -5.26
CA THR A 142 -21.00 -5.61 -6.20
C THR A 142 -19.66 -5.31 -6.89
N LEU A 143 -18.56 -5.94 -6.46
CA LEU A 143 -17.25 -5.83 -7.12
C LEU A 143 -17.02 -6.96 -8.14
N ALA A 144 -17.91 -7.96 -8.21
CA ALA A 144 -17.75 -9.09 -9.11
C ALA A 144 -18.14 -8.72 -10.54
N SER A 145 -17.44 -9.31 -11.52
CA SER A 145 -17.84 -9.25 -12.92
C SER A 145 -19.12 -10.07 -13.14
N PRO A 146 -20.21 -9.49 -13.70
CA PRO A 146 -21.42 -10.22 -14.04
C PRO A 146 -21.17 -11.38 -15.01
N GLN A 147 -20.37 -11.16 -16.07
CA GLN A 147 -20.04 -12.20 -17.06
C GLN A 147 -19.30 -13.39 -16.42
N ALA A 148 -18.45 -13.13 -15.43
CA ALA A 148 -17.75 -14.20 -14.72
C ALA A 148 -18.69 -14.97 -13.77
N LEU A 149 -19.68 -14.30 -13.17
CA LEU A 149 -20.70 -14.97 -12.36
C LEU A 149 -21.52 -15.98 -13.18
N GLU A 150 -21.84 -15.63 -14.43
CA GLU A 150 -22.59 -16.51 -15.36
C GLU A 150 -21.86 -17.84 -15.65
N VAL A 151 -20.52 -17.83 -15.62
CA VAL A 151 -19.69 -19.02 -15.83
C VAL A 151 -19.19 -19.65 -14.53
N GLY A 152 -19.81 -19.31 -13.39
CA GLY A 152 -19.56 -19.95 -12.10
C GLY A 152 -18.39 -19.38 -11.28
N PHE A 153 -17.81 -18.24 -11.67
CA PHE A 153 -16.77 -17.57 -10.90
C PHE A 153 -17.39 -16.61 -9.89
N ASP A 154 -17.70 -17.13 -8.69
CA ASP A 154 -18.17 -16.30 -7.58
C ASP A 154 -17.13 -15.23 -7.17
N SER A 155 -17.53 -14.25 -6.34
CA SER A 155 -16.65 -13.14 -5.95
C SER A 155 -15.39 -13.60 -5.23
N ALA A 156 -15.43 -14.71 -4.49
CA ALA A 156 -14.25 -15.24 -3.81
C ALA A 156 -13.27 -15.88 -4.80
N ILE A 157 -13.77 -16.62 -5.79
CA ILE A 157 -12.96 -17.14 -6.89
C ILE A 157 -12.33 -15.99 -7.67
N GLN A 158 -13.09 -14.93 -7.97
CA GLN A 158 -12.55 -13.77 -8.68
C GLN A 158 -11.42 -13.07 -7.92
N ILE A 159 -11.49 -12.93 -6.58
CA ILE A 159 -10.36 -12.40 -5.79
C ILE A 159 -9.14 -13.31 -5.93
N ARG A 160 -9.32 -14.63 -5.88
CA ARG A 160 -8.22 -15.57 -6.11
C ARG A 160 -7.64 -15.44 -7.51
N THR A 161 -8.48 -15.23 -8.54
CA THR A 161 -8.05 -14.97 -9.91
C THR A 161 -7.25 -13.66 -10.02
N LEU A 162 -7.64 -12.61 -9.30
CA LEU A 162 -6.87 -11.36 -9.22
C LEU A 162 -5.51 -11.57 -8.54
N VAL A 163 -5.45 -12.35 -7.46
CA VAL A 163 -4.17 -12.71 -6.82
C VAL A 163 -3.30 -13.57 -7.75
N GLU A 164 -3.89 -14.51 -8.48
CA GLU A 164 -3.18 -15.31 -9.49
C GLU A 164 -2.60 -14.40 -10.59
N ALA A 165 -3.36 -13.41 -11.06
CA ALA A 165 -2.83 -12.40 -11.98
C ALA A 165 -1.66 -11.62 -11.38
N ALA A 166 -1.75 -11.18 -10.13
CA ALA A 166 -0.64 -10.48 -9.48
C ALA A 166 0.62 -11.37 -9.41
N HIS A 167 0.49 -12.65 -9.05
CA HIS A 167 1.62 -13.59 -9.01
C HIS A 167 2.22 -13.86 -10.40
N LEU A 168 1.38 -13.99 -11.42
CA LEU A 168 1.82 -14.08 -12.82
C LEU A 168 2.64 -12.87 -13.28
N LEU A 169 2.43 -11.70 -12.67
CA LEU A 169 3.17 -10.46 -12.93
C LEU A 169 4.32 -10.22 -11.93
N ASP A 170 4.73 -11.23 -11.15
CA ASP A 170 5.76 -11.16 -10.08
C ASP A 170 5.43 -10.12 -8.97
N LEU A 171 4.15 -9.84 -8.73
CA LEU A 171 3.69 -8.92 -7.69
C LEU A 171 3.31 -9.65 -6.40
N ALA A 172 3.89 -9.23 -5.27
CA ALA A 172 3.45 -9.68 -3.95
C ALA A 172 2.14 -8.98 -3.54
N VAL A 173 1.20 -9.72 -2.96
CA VAL A 173 -0.13 -9.17 -2.63
C VAL A 173 -0.34 -9.06 -1.13
N GLY A 174 -0.70 -7.86 -0.69
CA GLY A 174 -1.09 -7.55 0.68
C GLY A 174 -2.53 -7.12 0.79
N TYR A 175 -3.11 -7.31 1.97
CA TYR A 175 -4.46 -6.84 2.31
C TYR A 175 -4.39 -5.84 3.46
N GLN A 176 -5.07 -4.71 3.31
CA GLN A 176 -5.30 -3.79 4.42
C GLN A 176 -6.42 -4.34 5.32
N LEU A 177 -6.08 -4.70 6.54
CA LEU A 177 -6.98 -5.33 7.49
C LEU A 177 -7.07 -4.51 8.79
N ASP A 178 -8.30 -4.11 9.13
CA ASP A 178 -8.61 -3.45 10.40
C ASP A 178 -9.23 -4.43 11.39
N SER A 179 -8.75 -4.41 12.64
CA SER A 179 -9.36 -5.16 13.75
C SER A 179 -10.77 -4.68 14.14
N SER A 180 -11.21 -3.56 13.58
CA SER A 180 -12.48 -2.92 13.89
C SER A 180 -13.55 -3.29 12.88
N VAL A 181 -14.79 -3.32 13.36
CA VAL A 181 -15.99 -3.53 12.55
C VAL A 181 -17.05 -2.52 12.93
N HIS A 182 -17.98 -2.29 12.01
CA HIS A 182 -19.19 -1.54 12.25
C HIS A 182 -19.96 -2.16 13.42
N ILE A 183 -20.52 -1.34 14.32
CA ILE A 183 -21.26 -1.80 15.50
C ILE A 183 -22.46 -2.69 15.17
N GLN A 184 -22.99 -2.58 13.94
CA GLN A 184 -24.07 -3.43 13.44
C GLN A 184 -23.59 -4.66 12.66
N ALA A 185 -22.29 -4.96 12.65
CA ALA A 185 -21.76 -6.14 11.99
C ALA A 185 -22.28 -7.43 12.64
N ALA A 186 -22.57 -8.44 11.82
CA ALA A 186 -23.10 -9.72 12.30
C ALA A 186 -22.22 -10.38 13.38
N VAL A 187 -20.90 -10.21 13.28
CA VAL A 187 -19.93 -10.78 14.22
C VAL A 187 -20.10 -10.21 15.64
N VAL A 188 -20.52 -8.95 15.78
CA VAL A 188 -20.72 -8.29 17.09
C VAL A 188 -21.79 -9.02 17.90
N TYR A 189 -22.89 -9.39 17.25
CA TYR A 189 -24.01 -10.07 17.89
C TYR A 189 -23.84 -11.60 17.96
N ASN A 190 -23.20 -12.18 16.95
CA ASN A 190 -23.02 -13.63 16.88
C ASN A 190 -21.87 -14.13 17.76
N LYS A 191 -20.91 -13.26 18.08
CA LYS A 191 -19.74 -13.57 18.87
C LYS A 191 -19.39 -12.40 19.82
N PRO A 192 -20.26 -12.07 20.78
CA PRO A 192 -20.08 -10.91 21.65
C PRO A 192 -18.81 -10.96 22.50
N GLN A 193 -18.31 -12.16 22.82
CA GLN A 193 -17.06 -12.39 23.54
C GLN A 193 -15.78 -11.91 22.82
N LEU A 194 -15.91 -11.48 21.56
CA LEU A 194 -14.84 -10.85 20.80
C LEU A 194 -14.72 -9.34 21.08
N PHE A 195 -15.68 -8.74 21.78
CA PHE A 195 -15.80 -7.30 21.97
C PHE A 195 -15.91 -6.95 23.47
N LEU A 196 -15.63 -5.70 23.80
CA LEU A 196 -15.95 -5.14 25.11
C LEU A 196 -17.30 -4.44 25.06
N TRP A 197 -18.00 -4.42 26.18
CA TRP A 197 -19.36 -3.91 26.31
C TRP A 197 -19.47 -2.86 27.40
N THR A 198 -20.40 -1.92 27.20
CA THR A 198 -20.81 -0.93 28.19
C THR A 198 -22.18 -1.27 28.75
N LYS A 199 -22.46 -0.82 29.98
CA LYS A 199 -23.78 -0.91 30.61
C LYS A 199 -24.21 0.47 31.08
N GLY A 200 -25.37 0.95 30.63
CA GLY A 200 -25.84 2.31 30.94
C GLY A 200 -24.92 3.42 30.40
N GLY A 201 -24.08 3.11 29.40
CA GLY A 201 -23.06 4.03 28.88
C GLY A 201 -21.72 3.99 29.63
N GLU A 202 -21.61 3.24 30.73
CA GLU A 202 -20.38 3.12 31.50
C GLU A 202 -19.55 1.91 31.05
N PHE A 203 -18.23 2.11 30.94
CA PHE A 203 -17.27 1.07 30.65
C PHE A 203 -16.53 0.65 31.93
N ASN A 204 -16.43 -0.66 32.15
CA ASN A 204 -15.63 -1.23 33.22
C ASN A 204 -14.69 -2.29 32.61
N SER A 205 -13.39 -2.12 32.83
CA SER A 205 -12.32 -2.95 32.26
C SER A 205 -12.13 -4.30 32.99
N ASP A 206 -12.84 -4.56 34.09
CA ASP A 206 -12.75 -5.82 34.81
C ASP A 206 -13.19 -7.01 33.94
N LYS A 207 -12.34 -8.04 33.84
CA LYS A 207 -12.58 -9.21 32.99
C LYS A 207 -13.79 -10.02 33.45
N ALA A 208 -14.03 -10.12 34.76
CA ALA A 208 -15.16 -10.86 35.30
C ALA A 208 -16.48 -10.15 34.96
N TYR A 209 -16.50 -8.82 35.11
CA TYR A 209 -17.63 -7.98 34.73
C TYR A 209 -17.92 -8.05 33.22
N GLN A 210 -16.89 -7.96 32.37
CA GLN A 210 -17.06 -8.13 30.92
C GLN A 210 -17.59 -9.52 30.54
N SER A 211 -17.18 -10.59 31.25
CA SER A 211 -17.76 -11.94 31.06
C SER A 211 -19.26 -11.98 31.39
N ILE A 212 -19.70 -11.26 32.43
CA ILE A 212 -21.13 -11.16 32.78
C ILE A 212 -21.90 -10.43 31.68
N LEU A 213 -21.39 -9.29 31.19
CA LEU A 213 -22.04 -8.54 30.11
C LEU A 213 -22.14 -9.38 28.83
N ASN A 214 -21.06 -10.09 28.47
CA ASN A 214 -21.07 -11.00 27.32
C ASN A 214 -22.19 -12.04 27.41
N ARG A 215 -22.36 -12.69 28.57
CA ARG A 215 -23.47 -13.66 28.77
C ARG A 215 -24.84 -13.03 28.67
N GLN A 216 -25.01 -11.79 29.15
CA GLN A 216 -26.27 -11.06 29.00
C GLN A 216 -26.58 -10.80 27.52
N VAL A 217 -25.59 -10.36 26.74
CA VAL A 217 -25.73 -10.15 25.29
C VAL A 217 -26.09 -11.46 24.59
N GLU A 218 -25.38 -12.55 24.88
CA GLU A 218 -25.67 -13.88 24.31
C GLU A 218 -27.10 -14.34 24.63
N SER A 219 -27.56 -14.13 25.86
CA SER A 219 -28.93 -14.49 26.28
C SER A 219 -29.99 -13.69 25.50
N ILE A 220 -29.79 -12.39 25.32
CA ILE A 220 -30.73 -11.53 24.59
C ILE A 220 -30.76 -11.92 23.11
N VAL A 221 -29.58 -12.04 22.48
CA VAL A 221 -29.45 -12.39 21.06
C VAL A 221 -30.03 -13.77 20.78
N SER A 222 -29.77 -14.76 21.62
CA SER A 222 -30.32 -16.13 21.46
C SER A 222 -31.84 -16.15 21.61
N THR A 223 -32.39 -15.39 22.55
CA THR A 223 -33.85 -15.25 22.72
C THR A 223 -34.50 -14.65 21.48
N LEU A 224 -33.92 -13.58 20.93
CA LEU A 224 -34.41 -12.96 19.70
C LEU A 224 -34.39 -13.95 18.53
N LYS A 225 -33.27 -14.64 18.31
CA LYS A 225 -33.14 -15.64 17.24
C LYS A 225 -34.19 -16.74 17.32
N ARG A 226 -34.62 -17.13 18.52
CA ARG A 226 -35.65 -18.15 18.73
C ARG A 226 -37.07 -17.62 18.52
N THR A 227 -37.31 -16.34 18.79
CA THR A 227 -38.65 -15.74 18.84
C THR A 227 -39.05 -15.00 17.57
N LYS A 228 -38.09 -14.60 16.74
CA LYS A 228 -38.33 -13.81 15.53
C LYS A 228 -37.57 -14.37 14.33
N GLN A 229 -38.28 -14.58 13.22
CA GLN A 229 -37.67 -14.87 11.92
C GLN A 229 -37.33 -13.57 11.19
N GLY A 230 -36.28 -13.58 10.36
CA GLY A 230 -35.93 -12.45 9.51
C GLY A 230 -35.39 -11.20 10.23
N LEU A 231 -34.80 -11.36 11.41
CA LEU A 231 -34.25 -10.25 12.21
C LEU A 231 -33.22 -9.42 11.42
N LYS A 232 -33.39 -8.10 11.48
CA LYS A 232 -32.41 -7.13 11.00
C LYS A 232 -31.40 -6.81 12.11
N PHE A 233 -30.21 -6.33 11.75
CA PHE A 233 -29.20 -5.92 12.74
C PHE A 233 -29.66 -4.79 13.67
N SER A 234 -30.56 -3.92 13.18
CA SER A 234 -31.22 -2.89 13.97
C SER A 234 -32.07 -3.46 15.11
N ASP A 235 -32.61 -4.67 14.96
CA ASP A 235 -33.47 -5.30 15.97
C ASP A 235 -32.64 -5.77 17.17
N TYR A 236 -31.46 -6.36 16.91
CA TYR A 236 -30.50 -6.71 17.95
C TYR A 236 -29.99 -5.47 18.68
N ALA A 237 -29.60 -4.43 17.92
CA ALA A 237 -29.15 -3.17 18.50
C ALA A 237 -30.20 -2.54 19.42
N SER A 238 -31.46 -2.54 18.99
CA SER A 238 -32.58 -1.97 19.76
C SER A 238 -32.82 -2.74 21.07
N ALA A 239 -32.85 -4.07 21.03
CA ALA A 239 -33.06 -4.88 22.22
C ALA A 239 -31.91 -4.78 23.24
N LEU A 240 -30.67 -4.73 22.75
CA LEU A 240 -29.50 -4.53 23.60
C LEU A 240 -29.51 -3.12 24.23
N SER A 241 -29.85 -2.10 23.45
CA SER A 241 -30.00 -0.72 23.93
C SER A 241 -31.08 -0.60 25.02
N GLN A 242 -32.22 -1.29 24.88
CA GLN A 242 -33.26 -1.36 25.93
C GLN A 242 -32.74 -2.01 27.22
N ALA A 243 -31.83 -2.99 27.10
CA ALA A 243 -31.13 -3.57 28.25
C ALA A 243 -29.96 -2.70 28.73
N GLY A 244 -29.76 -1.50 28.18
CA GLY A 244 -28.64 -0.60 28.49
C GLY A 244 -27.28 -1.14 28.03
N LEU A 245 -27.22 -2.09 27.10
CA LEU A 245 -26.00 -2.71 26.59
C LEU A 245 -25.60 -2.14 25.24
N ALA A 246 -24.33 -1.79 25.08
CA ALA A 246 -23.77 -1.40 23.78
C ALA A 246 -22.32 -1.88 23.64
N PRO A 247 -21.85 -2.23 22.43
CA PRO A 247 -20.44 -2.50 22.22
C PRO A 247 -19.62 -1.23 22.49
N LEU A 248 -18.43 -1.38 23.06
CA LEU A 248 -17.52 -0.27 23.27
C LEU A 248 -17.05 0.26 21.91
N SER A 249 -17.41 1.50 21.62
CA SER A 249 -17.04 2.15 20.37
C SER A 249 -15.61 2.71 20.41
N LYS A 250 -15.00 2.89 19.24
CA LYS A 250 -13.73 3.61 19.13
C LYS A 250 -13.92 5.08 19.46
N ALA A 251 -12.88 5.71 20.01
CA ALA A 251 -12.91 7.14 20.32
C ALA A 251 -13.01 8.02 19.06
N ASP A 252 -12.40 7.60 17.95
CA ASP A 252 -12.33 8.34 16.69
C ASP A 252 -13.53 8.12 15.75
N ASP A 253 -14.23 6.98 15.87
CA ASP A 253 -15.47 6.70 15.14
C ASP A 253 -16.45 5.88 16.00
N LYS A 254 -17.52 6.54 16.47
CA LYS A 254 -18.55 5.92 17.31
C LYS A 254 -19.33 4.80 16.62
N GLN A 255 -19.25 4.68 15.30
CA GLN A 255 -19.88 3.59 14.53
C GLN A 255 -19.01 2.34 14.44
N LEU A 256 -17.77 2.39 14.92
CA LEU A 256 -16.85 1.26 14.93
C LEU A 256 -16.63 0.75 16.35
N CYS A 257 -16.45 -0.56 16.47
CA CYS A 257 -15.97 -1.23 17.67
C CYS A 257 -14.82 -2.17 17.30
N SER A 258 -13.81 -2.25 18.17
CA SER A 258 -12.60 -3.05 17.92
C SER A 258 -12.67 -4.39 18.63
N LEU A 259 -12.04 -5.40 18.03
CA LEU A 259 -11.83 -6.69 18.69
C LEU A 259 -11.03 -6.51 19.98
N ALA A 260 -11.48 -7.15 21.06
CA ALA A 260 -10.89 -7.08 22.39
C ALA A 260 -9.67 -8.01 22.53
N LEU A 261 -8.62 -7.75 21.74
CA LEU A 261 -7.43 -8.61 21.67
C LEU A 261 -6.70 -8.76 23.02
N ASP A 262 -6.74 -7.75 23.90
CA ASP A 262 -6.13 -7.78 25.25
C ASP A 262 -6.92 -8.65 26.28
N TYR A 263 -8.19 -8.94 25.99
CA TYR A 263 -9.13 -9.48 26.98
C TYR A 263 -9.61 -10.89 26.65
N SER A 264 -9.37 -11.37 25.43
CA SER A 264 -10.00 -12.57 24.90
C SER A 264 -9.05 -13.35 24.00
N ASP A 265 -8.55 -14.50 24.48
CA ASP A 265 -7.81 -15.47 23.64
C ASP A 265 -8.67 -15.94 22.45
N VAL A 266 -9.99 -15.90 22.61
CA VAL A 266 -10.95 -16.17 21.54
C VAL A 266 -10.85 -15.11 20.44
N ALA A 267 -10.59 -13.84 20.78
CA ALA A 267 -10.38 -12.78 19.80
C ALA A 267 -9.07 -12.98 19.02
N LEU A 268 -7.98 -13.34 19.69
CA LEU A 268 -6.72 -13.70 19.02
C LEU A 268 -6.88 -14.92 18.11
N SER A 269 -7.60 -15.95 18.57
CA SER A 269 -7.88 -17.15 17.76
C SER A 269 -8.77 -16.82 16.55
N TYR A 270 -9.82 -16.01 16.74
CA TYR A 270 -10.66 -15.53 15.64
C TYR A 270 -9.82 -14.79 14.61
N TRP A 271 -8.95 -13.88 15.06
CA TRP A 271 -8.08 -13.09 14.21
C TRP A 271 -7.07 -13.96 13.45
N GLY A 272 -6.48 -14.97 14.11
CA GLY A 272 -5.61 -15.95 13.47
C GLY A 272 -6.29 -16.70 12.31
N ARG A 273 -7.55 -17.11 12.48
CA ARG A 273 -8.32 -17.78 11.41
C ARG A 273 -8.61 -16.87 10.22
N ILE A 274 -8.79 -15.56 10.45
CA ILE A 274 -8.92 -14.58 9.37
C ILE A 274 -7.63 -14.55 8.54
N PHE A 275 -6.46 -14.55 9.18
CA PHE A 275 -5.18 -14.58 8.48
C PHE A 275 -4.95 -15.89 7.71
N GLU A 276 -5.27 -17.04 8.30
CA GLU A 276 -5.20 -18.34 7.61
C GLU A 276 -6.06 -18.33 6.35
N LEU A 277 -7.28 -17.78 6.43
CA LEU A 277 -8.14 -17.61 5.26
C LEU A 277 -7.45 -16.77 4.17
N TRP A 278 -6.93 -15.58 4.50
CA TRP A 278 -6.28 -14.71 3.52
C TRP A 278 -5.03 -15.34 2.90
N ARG A 279 -4.18 -15.96 3.72
CA ARG A 279 -2.96 -16.63 3.27
C ARG A 279 -3.27 -17.85 2.41
N ASP A 280 -4.04 -18.80 2.95
CA ASP A 280 -4.14 -20.16 2.39
C ASP A 280 -5.23 -20.26 1.32
N ARG A 281 -6.33 -19.51 1.47
CA ARG A 281 -7.44 -19.56 0.50
C ARG A 281 -7.19 -18.62 -0.68
N TYR A 282 -6.76 -17.40 -0.41
CA TYR A 282 -6.61 -16.37 -1.43
C TYR A 282 -5.17 -16.23 -1.93
N GLY A 283 -4.17 -16.64 -1.16
CA GLY A 283 -2.77 -16.60 -1.58
C GLY A 283 -2.04 -15.29 -1.26
N PHE A 284 -2.49 -14.51 -0.28
CA PHE A 284 -1.81 -13.27 0.10
C PHE A 284 -0.40 -13.54 0.67
N ASP A 285 0.49 -12.57 0.46
CA ASP A 285 1.93 -12.66 0.75
C ASP A 285 2.33 -11.85 2.01
N PHE A 286 1.54 -10.84 2.34
CA PHE A 286 1.74 -10.04 3.56
C PHE A 286 0.42 -9.44 4.03
N LEU A 287 0.46 -8.85 5.22
CA LEU A 287 -0.67 -8.15 5.82
C LEU A 287 -0.29 -6.71 6.13
N SER A 288 -1.17 -5.77 5.84
CA SER A 288 -1.08 -4.39 6.28
C SER A 288 -2.13 -4.14 7.36
N LEU A 289 -1.69 -4.00 8.60
CA LEU A 289 -2.56 -3.76 9.74
C LEU A 289 -2.93 -2.29 9.81
N SER A 290 -4.23 -1.99 9.70
CA SER A 290 -4.75 -0.63 9.87
C SER A 290 -5.31 -0.41 11.28
N GLY A 291 -5.48 0.86 11.65
CA GLY A 291 -6.07 1.23 12.94
C GLY A 291 -5.10 1.11 14.13
N THR A 292 -3.86 0.70 13.90
CA THR A 292 -2.76 0.63 14.89
C THR A 292 -2.21 2.00 15.27
N ARG A 293 -2.48 3.05 14.47
CA ARG A 293 -2.07 4.43 14.75
C ARG A 293 -2.68 4.97 16.06
N ALA A 294 -3.94 4.64 16.34
CA ALA A 294 -4.63 5.06 17.57
C ALA A 294 -4.02 4.40 18.83
N ALA A 295 -3.56 3.16 18.73
CA ALA A 295 -2.91 2.44 19.83
C ALA A 295 -1.58 3.07 20.27
N SER A 296 -0.90 3.82 19.39
CA SER A 296 0.30 4.59 19.74
C SER A 296 0.03 5.80 20.65
N ARG A 297 -1.25 6.19 20.85
CA ARG A 297 -1.67 7.37 21.64
C ARG A 297 -2.21 7.03 23.05
N GLN A 298 -1.97 5.81 23.53
CA GLN A 298 -2.15 5.38 24.94
C GLN A 298 -3.57 5.42 25.55
N LYS A 299 -4.65 5.63 24.79
CA LYS A 299 -6.02 5.73 25.36
C LYS A 299 -7.13 4.89 24.72
N ASP A 300 -6.84 4.09 23.71
CA ASP A 300 -7.87 3.30 23.01
C ASP A 300 -7.80 1.80 23.33
N VAL A 301 -8.99 1.19 23.46
CA VAL A 301 -9.16 -0.27 23.40
C VAL A 301 -8.98 -0.68 21.95
N GLY A 302 -7.79 -1.18 21.62
CA GLY A 302 -7.39 -1.50 20.25
C GLY A 302 -6.09 -2.30 20.19
N LEU A 303 -5.48 -2.32 19.01
CA LEU A 303 -4.32 -3.16 18.71
C LEU A 303 -3.03 -2.57 19.31
N ASN A 304 -2.74 -2.87 20.58
CA ASN A 304 -1.51 -2.43 21.26
C ASN A 304 -0.22 -3.00 20.61
N LEU A 305 0.92 -2.31 20.79
CA LEU A 305 2.24 -2.69 20.25
C LEU A 305 2.66 -4.11 20.69
N SER A 306 2.30 -4.52 21.91
CA SER A 306 2.55 -5.89 22.40
C SER A 306 1.85 -6.97 21.56
N HIS A 307 0.66 -6.69 21.01
CA HIS A 307 -0.08 -7.62 20.15
C HIS A 307 0.54 -7.80 18.78
N LEU A 308 1.25 -6.79 18.28
CA LEU A 308 1.91 -6.86 16.97
C LEU A 308 2.87 -8.05 16.91
N LYS A 309 3.55 -8.36 18.02
CA LYS A 309 4.40 -9.54 18.14
C LYS A 309 3.61 -10.84 17.99
N THR A 310 2.50 -10.97 18.71
CA THR A 310 1.65 -12.16 18.64
C THR A 310 1.05 -12.33 17.25
N ILE A 311 0.57 -11.24 16.64
CA ILE A 311 0.04 -11.24 15.28
C ILE A 311 1.13 -11.63 14.28
N ALA A 312 2.30 -11.01 14.33
CA ALA A 312 3.40 -11.34 13.43
C ALA A 312 3.84 -12.81 13.58
N GLN A 313 3.81 -13.35 14.80
CA GLN A 313 4.04 -14.77 15.04
C GLN A 313 2.95 -15.65 14.43
N ILE A 314 1.67 -15.32 14.60
CA ILE A 314 0.54 -16.08 14.03
C ILE A 314 0.60 -16.10 12.50
N VAL A 315 0.85 -14.94 11.88
CA VAL A 315 0.97 -14.78 10.43
C VAL A 315 2.06 -15.71 9.88
N ARG A 316 3.20 -15.81 10.58
CA ARG A 316 4.35 -16.62 10.17
C ARG A 316 4.32 -18.08 10.64
N LYS A 317 3.47 -18.44 11.62
CA LYS A 317 3.40 -19.79 12.21
C LYS A 317 2.62 -20.80 11.38
N GLY A 318 1.90 -20.37 10.34
CA GLY A 318 1.04 -21.27 9.57
C GLY A 318 1.40 -21.34 8.08
N GLY A 319 1.07 -22.47 7.47
CA GLY A 319 1.11 -22.66 6.02
C GLY A 319 2.50 -22.98 5.45
N VAL A 320 2.55 -23.11 4.12
CA VAL A 320 3.78 -23.41 3.35
C VAL A 320 4.71 -22.17 3.24
N ARG A 321 4.23 -20.99 3.65
CA ARG A 321 4.87 -19.68 3.42
C ARG A 321 5.36 -19.04 4.72
N ASN A 322 6.52 -19.46 5.21
CA ASN A 322 7.10 -18.93 6.45
C ASN A 322 7.61 -17.47 6.36
N ASN A 323 7.63 -16.89 5.15
CA ASN A 323 8.25 -15.60 4.86
C ASN A 323 7.24 -14.48 4.59
N MET A 324 6.03 -14.63 5.13
CA MET A 324 5.01 -13.59 5.05
C MET A 324 5.45 -12.34 5.79
N GLY A 325 5.26 -11.20 5.12
CA GLY A 325 5.54 -9.90 5.67
C GLY A 325 4.42 -9.37 6.55
N VAL A 326 4.77 -8.47 7.46
CA VAL A 326 3.80 -7.71 8.27
C VAL A 326 4.13 -6.24 8.22
N MET A 327 3.15 -5.46 7.80
CA MET A 327 3.17 -4.00 7.78
C MET A 327 2.13 -3.49 8.78
N ALA A 328 2.39 -2.36 9.43
CA ALA A 328 1.44 -1.75 10.37
C ALA A 328 1.42 -0.22 10.23
N GLU A 329 0.25 0.39 10.36
CA GLU A 329 0.15 1.84 10.48
C GLU A 329 0.69 2.30 11.83
N GLY A 330 1.47 3.38 11.88
CA GLY A 330 2.04 3.81 13.14
C GLY A 330 2.73 5.16 13.06
N ASN A 331 3.34 5.55 14.18
CA ASN A 331 4.29 6.66 14.18
C ASN A 331 5.64 6.14 13.65
N PRO A 332 6.12 6.64 12.50
CA PRO A 332 7.42 6.24 11.96
C PRO A 332 8.58 6.47 12.92
N MET A 333 8.48 7.42 13.85
CA MET A 333 9.57 7.68 14.79
C MET A 333 9.67 6.62 15.91
N GLN A 334 8.77 5.65 15.99
CA GLN A 334 8.83 4.53 16.96
C GLN A 334 9.45 3.25 16.36
N ILE A 335 10.35 3.37 15.37
CA ILE A 335 10.91 2.24 14.63
C ILE A 335 11.49 1.12 15.50
N GLU A 336 12.13 1.42 16.63
CA GLU A 336 12.71 0.42 17.51
C GLU A 336 11.62 -0.49 18.11
N THR A 337 10.51 0.12 18.54
CA THR A 337 9.39 -0.60 19.13
C THR A 337 8.76 -1.55 18.12
N PHE A 338 8.43 -1.04 16.93
CA PHE A 338 7.83 -1.87 15.87
C PHE A 338 8.77 -3.01 15.42
N GLY A 339 10.05 -2.71 15.25
CA GLY A 339 11.05 -3.71 14.87
C GLY A 339 11.18 -4.87 15.88
N ILE A 340 11.16 -4.57 17.19
CA ILE A 340 11.20 -5.59 18.25
C ILE A 340 9.95 -6.51 18.22
N HIS A 341 8.80 -5.96 17.81
CA HIS A 341 7.56 -6.71 17.67
C HIS A 341 7.45 -7.48 16.35
N GLY A 342 8.51 -7.55 15.56
CA GLY A 342 8.56 -8.36 14.34
C GLY A 342 7.76 -7.77 13.18
N ILE A 343 7.45 -6.47 13.22
CA ILE A 343 6.90 -5.73 12.09
C ILE A 343 8.03 -5.41 11.11
N ASP A 344 7.80 -5.69 9.83
CA ASP A 344 8.79 -5.47 8.78
C ASP A 344 8.76 -4.02 8.26
N LEU A 345 7.55 -3.43 8.18
CA LEU A 345 7.32 -2.06 7.71
C LEU A 345 6.35 -1.28 8.60
N VAL A 346 6.65 -0.01 8.85
CA VAL A 346 5.68 0.93 9.42
C VAL A 346 5.19 1.90 8.35
N GLN A 347 3.89 1.90 8.14
CA GLN A 347 3.19 2.84 7.26
C GLN A 347 2.93 4.16 8.00
N ASP A 348 3.43 5.26 7.46
CA ASP A 348 3.01 6.59 7.88
C ASP A 348 1.67 7.00 7.27
N ASP A 349 1.24 8.24 7.51
CA ASP A 349 0.04 8.80 6.93
C ASP A 349 0.20 8.86 5.43
N ILE A 350 -0.85 8.41 4.74
CA ILE A 350 -0.94 8.53 3.29
C ILE A 350 -1.67 9.81 2.90
N ALA A 351 -2.04 10.67 3.85
CA ALA A 351 -2.57 11.99 3.57
C ALA A 351 -1.58 12.84 2.77
N GLU A 352 -2.13 13.69 1.91
CA GLU A 352 -1.34 14.69 1.20
C GLU A 352 -0.72 15.67 2.22
N SER A 353 0.58 15.86 2.13
CA SER A 353 1.34 16.80 2.98
C SER A 353 2.32 17.60 2.13
N LYS A 354 2.54 18.87 2.48
CA LYS A 354 3.52 19.73 1.80
C LYS A 354 4.94 19.20 2.03
N ALA A 355 5.83 19.34 1.05
CA ALA A 355 7.26 19.09 1.23
C ALA A 355 7.96 20.37 1.72
N ASN A 356 7.54 20.85 2.88
CA ASN A 356 8.10 22.04 3.53
C ASN A 356 9.27 21.67 4.46
N ARG A 357 9.85 22.67 5.12
CA ARG A 357 10.97 22.49 6.05
C ARG A 357 10.71 21.40 7.11
N ALA A 358 9.55 21.43 7.76
CA ALA A 358 9.19 20.44 8.79
C ALA A 358 9.12 19.00 8.24
N TRP A 359 8.63 18.84 7.01
CA TRP A 359 8.62 17.54 6.34
C TRP A 359 10.04 17.03 6.04
N PHE A 360 10.92 17.90 5.55
CA PHE A 360 12.33 17.55 5.32
C PHE A 360 13.07 17.22 6.61
N GLU A 361 12.89 18.02 7.67
CA GLU A 361 13.45 17.75 9.00
C GLU A 361 13.05 16.35 9.51
N THR A 362 11.76 16.03 9.45
CA THR A 362 11.26 14.71 9.86
C THR A 362 11.81 13.59 8.97
N THR A 363 11.87 13.82 7.66
CA THR A 363 12.32 12.81 6.69
C THR A 363 13.82 12.52 6.82
N PHE A 364 14.65 13.54 7.06
CA PHE A 364 16.09 13.41 7.29
C PHE A 364 16.38 12.76 8.64
N ALA A 365 15.66 13.17 9.70
CA ALA A 365 15.78 12.55 11.02
C ALA A 365 15.42 11.06 10.97
N LEU A 366 14.37 10.69 10.24
CA LEU A 366 13.97 9.30 10.06
C LEU A 366 15.00 8.50 9.25
N ASP A 367 15.57 9.06 8.18
CA ASP A 367 16.66 8.43 7.42
C ASP A 367 17.86 8.09 8.32
N GLU A 368 18.28 9.06 9.14
CA GLU A 368 19.39 8.85 10.08
C GLU A 368 19.05 7.76 11.10
N LYS A 369 17.83 7.79 11.63
CA LYS A 369 17.36 6.80 12.60
C LYS A 369 17.32 5.38 12.00
N LEU A 370 16.82 5.24 10.77
CA LEU A 370 16.80 3.97 10.03
C LEU A 370 18.21 3.46 9.77
N ARG A 371 19.16 4.35 9.43
CA ARG A 371 20.57 3.98 9.26
C ARG A 371 21.13 3.32 10.51
N HIS A 372 20.93 3.95 11.66
CA HIS A 372 21.38 3.44 12.95
C HIS A 372 20.72 2.11 13.32
N VAL A 373 19.39 2.02 13.17
CA VAL A 373 18.64 0.81 13.55
C VAL A 373 18.97 -0.38 12.65
N ASN A 374 19.23 -0.16 11.36
CA ASN A 374 19.52 -1.24 10.41
C ASN A 374 21.00 -1.57 10.27
N LEU A 375 21.90 -0.82 10.90
CA LEU A 375 23.33 -1.07 10.80
C LEU A 375 23.65 -2.49 11.30
N GLY A 376 24.29 -3.29 10.45
CA GLY A 376 24.63 -4.69 10.76
C GLY A 376 23.46 -5.67 10.81
N ARG A 377 22.21 -5.23 10.58
CA ARG A 377 21.04 -6.12 10.57
C ARG A 377 20.88 -6.83 9.23
N LYS A 378 20.66 -8.15 9.29
CA LYS A 378 20.30 -8.96 8.12
C LYS A 378 18.88 -8.64 7.62
N LEU A 379 17.90 -8.60 8.54
CA LEU A 379 16.53 -8.21 8.25
C LEU A 379 16.41 -6.72 8.53
N LYS A 380 16.25 -5.92 7.47
CA LYS A 380 16.09 -4.48 7.59
C LYS A 380 14.64 -4.17 7.93
N PHE A 381 14.46 -3.28 8.89
CA PHE A 381 13.19 -2.61 9.15
C PHE A 381 13.10 -1.38 8.26
N SER A 382 11.92 -1.02 7.75
CA SER A 382 11.81 0.21 6.97
C SER A 382 10.49 0.95 7.16
N VAL A 383 10.49 2.22 6.76
CA VAL A 383 9.30 3.07 6.71
C VAL A 383 9.19 3.54 5.26
N PRO A 384 8.16 3.11 4.50
CA PRO A 384 7.97 3.59 3.15
C PRO A 384 7.82 5.12 3.10
N LEU A 385 8.19 5.72 1.97
CA LEU A 385 7.85 7.12 1.70
C LEU A 385 6.58 7.15 0.86
N SER A 386 5.49 7.63 1.47
CA SER A 386 4.16 7.66 0.87
C SER A 386 4.01 8.78 -0.16
N ILE A 387 3.48 8.43 -1.34
CA ILE A 387 3.07 9.34 -2.40
C ILE A 387 1.58 9.18 -2.61
N ASN A 388 0.83 10.09 -2.01
CA ASN A 388 -0.54 10.37 -2.40
C ASN A 388 -0.53 11.68 -3.18
N PRO A 389 -0.91 11.65 -4.46
CA PRO A 389 -0.99 12.87 -5.23
C PRO A 389 -1.93 13.87 -4.57
N GLY A 390 -3.10 13.49 -4.06
CA GLY A 390 -4.04 14.38 -3.38
C GLY A 390 -5.49 14.14 -3.79
N GLU A 391 -6.43 14.91 -3.21
CA GLU A 391 -7.87 14.68 -3.40
C GLU A 391 -8.52 15.55 -4.49
N LYS A 392 -7.90 16.65 -4.88
CA LYS A 392 -8.45 17.61 -5.86
C LYS A 392 -7.45 17.96 -6.94
N GLU A 393 -7.91 18.07 -8.18
CA GLU A 393 -7.01 18.37 -9.28
C GLU A 393 -6.40 19.76 -9.20
N SER A 394 -5.07 19.85 -9.28
CA SER A 394 -4.33 21.11 -9.34
C SER A 394 -2.88 20.91 -9.81
N LYS A 395 -2.25 21.95 -10.36
CA LYS A 395 -0.81 21.90 -10.74
C LYS A 395 0.12 21.69 -9.52
N PRO A 396 -0.04 22.41 -8.38
CA PRO A 396 0.76 22.19 -7.17
C PRO A 396 0.80 20.73 -6.70
N ARG A 397 -0.34 20.05 -6.78
CA ARG A 397 -0.51 18.64 -6.43
C ARG A 397 0.44 17.74 -7.22
N ARG A 398 0.46 17.92 -8.55
CA ARG A 398 1.30 17.12 -9.47
C ARG A 398 2.78 17.35 -9.26
N GLU A 399 3.18 18.62 -9.17
CA GLU A 399 4.57 19.01 -8.91
C GLU A 399 5.06 18.39 -7.59
N ARG A 400 4.22 18.41 -6.54
CA ARG A 400 4.50 17.79 -5.26
C ARG A 400 4.63 16.26 -5.32
N ALA A 401 3.78 15.58 -6.09
CA ALA A 401 3.87 14.13 -6.28
C ALA A 401 5.22 13.74 -6.93
N HIS A 402 5.66 14.47 -7.96
CA HIS A 402 6.97 14.27 -8.59
C HIS A 402 8.13 14.50 -7.63
N MET A 403 8.07 15.61 -6.89
CA MET A 403 9.09 15.95 -5.91
C MET A 403 9.20 14.89 -4.80
N LYS A 404 8.07 14.41 -4.27
CA LYS A 404 8.07 13.33 -3.29
C LYS A 404 8.57 12.01 -3.88
N ARG A 405 8.29 11.72 -5.15
CA ARG A 405 8.86 10.54 -5.85
C ARG A 405 10.36 10.65 -5.97
N PHE A 406 10.85 11.81 -6.39
CA PHE A 406 12.28 12.08 -6.42
C PHE A 406 12.92 11.85 -5.05
N VAL A 407 12.36 12.42 -3.97
CA VAL A 407 12.89 12.21 -2.62
C VAL A 407 12.81 10.74 -2.20
N ALA A 408 11.71 10.03 -2.51
CA ALA A 408 11.57 8.60 -2.23
C ALA A 408 12.67 7.76 -2.88
N ARG A 409 13.07 8.11 -4.11
CA ARG A 409 14.12 7.40 -4.85
C ARG A 409 15.53 7.76 -4.42
N PHE A 410 15.78 9.04 -4.17
CA PHE A 410 17.14 9.55 -4.04
C PHE A 410 17.54 9.95 -2.62
N LEU A 411 16.68 9.87 -1.60
CA LEU A 411 17.08 10.15 -0.22
C LEU A 411 17.57 8.92 0.54
N GLY A 412 16.70 7.91 0.68
CA GLY A 412 16.99 6.72 1.51
C GLY A 412 17.87 5.72 0.78
N VAL A 413 19.11 5.54 1.24
CA VAL A 413 20.09 4.63 0.63
C VAL A 413 20.65 3.60 1.61
N GLY A 414 21.12 2.47 1.08
CA GLY A 414 21.86 1.50 1.88
C GLY A 414 21.03 0.92 3.05
N PRO A 415 21.51 0.99 4.30
CA PRO A 415 20.75 0.60 5.49
C PRO A 415 19.51 1.46 5.77
N ALA A 416 19.49 2.71 5.29
CA ALA A 416 18.37 3.64 5.48
C ALA A 416 17.36 3.61 4.31
N ARG A 417 17.52 2.69 3.35
CA ARG A 417 16.64 2.59 2.19
C ARG A 417 15.17 2.49 2.61
N ARG A 418 14.35 3.35 2.00
CA ARG A 418 12.91 3.42 2.19
C ARG A 418 12.19 2.97 0.92
N PRO A 419 11.31 1.95 1.00
CA PRO A 419 10.40 1.64 -0.09
C PRO A 419 9.59 2.84 -0.54
N LEU A 420 9.26 2.90 -1.83
CA LEU A 420 8.17 3.74 -2.30
C LEU A 420 6.83 3.09 -1.90
N LEU A 421 5.90 3.89 -1.41
CA LEU A 421 4.49 3.52 -1.27
C LEU A 421 3.63 4.55 -2.00
N GLU A 422 2.89 4.16 -3.02
CA GLU A 422 2.08 5.10 -3.79
C GLU A 422 0.62 4.68 -3.90
N THR A 423 -0.29 5.63 -4.07
CA THR A 423 -1.67 5.30 -4.45
C THR A 423 -1.73 4.92 -5.92
N MET A 424 -2.63 4.01 -6.28
CA MET A 424 -2.87 3.67 -7.69
C MET A 424 -3.12 4.91 -8.55
N GLY A 425 -2.60 4.87 -9.78
CA GLY A 425 -2.65 5.98 -10.74
C GLY A 425 -1.70 7.12 -10.43
N ALA A 426 -0.91 7.09 -9.35
CA ALA A 426 0.03 8.17 -9.02
C ALA A 426 1.12 8.39 -10.08
N LEU A 427 1.53 7.35 -10.80
CA LEU A 427 2.45 7.49 -11.95
C LEU A 427 1.84 8.34 -13.06
N GLU A 428 0.54 8.17 -13.32
CA GLU A 428 -0.24 8.90 -14.31
C GLU A 428 -0.74 10.26 -13.78
N GLY A 429 -0.55 10.54 -12.49
CA GLY A 429 -1.03 11.75 -11.85
C GLY A 429 -2.52 11.72 -11.50
N ALA A 430 -3.12 10.55 -11.32
CA ALA A 430 -4.48 10.41 -10.81
C ALA A 430 -4.66 11.06 -9.42
N TRP A 431 -5.90 11.31 -9.01
CA TRP A 431 -6.25 11.95 -7.73
C TRP A 431 -7.55 11.39 -7.13
N GLY A 432 -7.82 11.70 -5.86
CA GLY A 432 -9.09 11.36 -5.19
C GLY A 432 -9.11 9.98 -4.51
N TYR A 433 -7.95 9.36 -4.28
CA TYR A 433 -7.87 8.00 -3.75
C TYR A 433 -8.58 7.84 -2.40
N MET A 434 -8.42 8.78 -1.46
CA MET A 434 -9.02 8.64 -0.13
C MET A 434 -10.56 8.74 -0.18
N SER A 435 -11.09 9.58 -1.07
CA SER A 435 -12.53 9.67 -1.31
C SER A 435 -13.12 8.33 -1.77
N THR A 436 -12.39 7.59 -2.61
CA THR A 436 -12.83 6.27 -3.09
C THR A 436 -12.93 5.20 -1.99
N LEU A 437 -12.33 5.40 -0.81
CA LEU A 437 -12.47 4.50 0.33
C LEU A 437 -13.78 4.74 1.10
N LYS A 438 -14.30 5.97 1.07
CA LYS A 438 -15.49 6.37 1.83
C LYS A 438 -16.75 6.34 0.98
N GLU A 439 -16.61 6.67 -0.30
CA GLU A 439 -17.72 6.90 -1.22
C GLU A 439 -17.61 6.01 -2.46
N SER A 440 -18.74 5.74 -3.11
CA SER A 440 -18.79 4.91 -4.33
C SER A 440 -18.43 5.72 -5.57
N VAL A 441 -17.22 6.25 -5.56
CA VAL A 441 -16.65 7.10 -6.63
C VAL A 441 -15.38 6.46 -7.19
N THR A 442 -15.06 6.82 -8.43
CA THR A 442 -13.81 6.44 -9.11
C THR A 442 -12.73 7.49 -8.91
N LEU A 443 -11.50 7.19 -9.33
CA LEU A 443 -10.43 8.19 -9.34
C LEU A 443 -10.69 9.25 -10.39
N GLY A 444 -10.20 10.45 -10.09
CA GLY A 444 -9.91 11.41 -11.14
C GLY A 444 -8.67 10.91 -11.90
N TRP A 445 -8.88 10.49 -13.14
CA TRP A 445 -7.81 10.03 -14.01
C TRP A 445 -7.28 11.18 -14.86
N MET A 446 -5.97 11.24 -15.03
CA MET A 446 -5.32 12.19 -15.93
C MET A 446 -4.42 11.42 -16.89
N PRO A 447 -4.83 11.17 -18.14
CA PRO A 447 -3.96 10.56 -19.13
C PRO A 447 -2.99 11.61 -19.71
N ASN A 448 -2.31 12.40 -18.86
CA ASN A 448 -1.34 13.38 -19.34
C ASN A 448 0.00 12.69 -19.58
N SER A 449 0.34 12.50 -20.84
CA SER A 449 1.59 11.87 -21.27
C SER A 449 2.84 12.58 -20.76
N VAL A 450 2.81 13.90 -20.53
CA VAL A 450 3.97 14.66 -20.03
C VAL A 450 4.25 14.35 -18.56
N GLU A 451 3.21 14.33 -17.74
CA GLU A 451 3.32 14.06 -16.30
C GLU A 451 3.70 12.59 -16.07
N ALA A 452 3.04 11.67 -16.79
CA ALA A 452 3.40 10.26 -16.79
C ALA A 452 4.85 10.03 -17.28
N LYS A 453 5.29 10.76 -18.33
CA LYS A 453 6.67 10.69 -18.82
C LYS A 453 7.66 11.13 -17.75
N LYS A 454 7.42 12.25 -17.06
CA LYS A 454 8.31 12.71 -15.98
C LYS A 454 8.40 11.71 -14.83
N SER A 455 7.26 11.15 -14.40
CA SER A 455 7.20 10.06 -13.42
C SER A 455 8.04 8.87 -13.85
N ASN A 456 7.87 8.41 -15.08
CA ASN A 456 8.61 7.27 -15.64
C ASN A 456 10.11 7.55 -15.74
N ASN A 457 10.50 8.75 -16.14
CA ASN A 457 11.92 9.13 -16.21
C ASN A 457 12.59 9.08 -14.82
N ILE A 458 11.89 9.47 -13.75
CA ILE A 458 12.41 9.34 -12.38
C ILE A 458 12.67 7.87 -12.04
N GLU A 459 11.74 6.98 -12.38
CA GLU A 459 11.87 5.54 -12.15
C GLU A 459 12.99 4.91 -13.00
N ASP A 460 13.12 5.31 -14.26
CA ASP A 460 14.17 4.81 -15.16
C ASP A 460 15.57 5.21 -14.67
N VAL A 461 15.74 6.46 -14.26
CA VAL A 461 17.01 6.97 -13.70
C VAL A 461 17.31 6.31 -12.35
N ALA A 462 16.31 6.13 -11.48
CA ALA A 462 16.48 5.41 -10.22
C ALA A 462 16.90 3.95 -10.44
N ASN A 463 16.30 3.27 -11.43
CA ASN A 463 16.66 1.91 -11.81
C ASN A 463 18.08 1.84 -12.41
N TYR A 464 18.48 2.83 -13.21
CA TYR A 464 19.86 2.94 -13.72
C TYR A 464 20.88 3.03 -12.57
N TYR A 465 20.57 3.78 -11.51
CA TYR A 465 21.41 3.93 -10.32
C TYR A 465 21.09 2.95 -9.18
N LYS A 466 20.36 1.86 -9.43
CA LYS A 466 19.88 0.94 -8.37
C LYS A 466 20.99 0.42 -7.46
N ASP A 467 22.19 0.16 -8.00
CA ASP A 467 23.31 -0.37 -7.21
C ASP A 467 23.91 0.68 -6.29
N VAL A 468 23.94 1.95 -6.73
CA VAL A 468 24.33 3.11 -5.91
C VAL A 468 23.31 3.31 -4.81
N LEU A 469 22.01 3.29 -5.12
CA LEU A 469 20.94 3.50 -4.13
C LEU A 469 20.86 2.35 -3.11
N ARG A 470 21.12 1.11 -3.55
CA ARG A 470 21.04 -0.08 -2.68
C ARG A 470 22.24 -0.20 -1.74
N ASN A 471 23.43 0.20 -2.17
CA ASN A 471 24.68 -0.07 -1.46
C ASN A 471 25.45 1.19 -1.04
N GLY A 472 25.00 2.37 -1.47
CA GLY A 472 25.63 3.63 -1.14
C GLY A 472 25.31 4.11 0.27
N GLU A 473 25.94 5.22 0.62
CA GLU A 473 25.79 5.91 1.90
C GLU A 473 25.55 7.40 1.66
N ARG A 474 24.70 8.01 2.47
CA ARG A 474 24.53 9.46 2.49
C ARG A 474 25.65 10.06 3.33
N LEU A 475 26.46 10.93 2.72
CA LEU A 475 27.62 11.55 3.36
C LEU A 475 27.31 12.89 4.01
N ASP A 476 26.47 13.68 3.35
CA ASP A 476 26.09 15.01 3.81
C ASP A 476 24.63 15.30 3.43
N GLY A 477 24.04 16.29 4.09
CA GLY A 477 22.67 16.71 3.83
C GLY A 477 22.33 18.01 4.53
N HIS A 478 21.85 18.97 3.76
CA HIS A 478 21.47 20.30 4.23
C HIS A 478 20.08 20.64 3.76
N PHE A 479 19.37 21.44 4.55
CA PHE A 479 18.11 22.03 4.14
C PHE A 479 17.92 23.38 4.82
N ASP A 480 17.29 24.31 4.10
CA ASP A 480 16.90 25.62 4.57
C ASP A 480 15.42 25.89 4.21
N GLU A 481 15.00 27.15 4.23
CA GLU A 481 13.62 27.55 3.92
C GLU A 481 13.24 27.39 2.44
N ARG A 482 14.22 27.28 1.52
CA ARG A 482 13.99 27.30 0.06
C ARG A 482 14.46 26.04 -0.65
N GLN A 483 15.42 25.31 -0.08
CA GLN A 483 16.01 24.14 -0.72
C GLN A 483 16.53 23.11 0.26
N ALA A 484 16.64 21.88 -0.22
CA ALA A 484 17.31 20.77 0.43
C ALA A 484 18.24 20.09 -0.57
N TRP A 485 19.43 19.72 -0.14
CA TRP A 485 20.38 18.97 -0.94
C TRP A 485 21.16 17.96 -0.11
N TRP A 486 21.62 16.89 -0.74
CA TRP A 486 22.39 15.85 -0.08
C TRP A 486 23.25 15.08 -1.07
N ILE A 487 24.26 14.39 -0.52
CA ILE A 487 25.27 13.65 -1.30
C ILE A 487 25.23 12.18 -0.92
N ILE A 488 25.09 11.33 -1.93
CA ILE A 488 25.22 9.87 -1.81
C ILE A 488 26.51 9.46 -2.48
N ARG A 489 27.28 8.59 -1.81
CA ARG A 489 28.47 7.96 -2.38
C ARG A 489 28.28 6.46 -2.51
N PHE A 490 28.76 5.92 -3.62
CA PHE A 490 29.05 4.50 -3.76
C PHE A 490 30.38 4.32 -4.50
N ARG A 491 31.40 3.83 -3.80
CA ARG A 491 32.78 3.77 -4.31
C ARG A 491 33.27 5.17 -4.74
N ARG A 492 33.67 5.34 -6.01
CA ARG A 492 34.06 6.64 -6.60
C ARG A 492 32.89 7.47 -7.13
N PHE A 493 31.70 6.86 -7.21
CA PHE A 493 30.52 7.50 -7.80
C PHE A 493 29.77 8.34 -6.77
N LEU A 494 29.34 9.53 -7.16
CA LEU A 494 28.49 10.41 -6.35
C LEU A 494 27.16 10.69 -7.04
N LEU A 495 26.10 10.71 -6.24
CA LEU A 495 24.82 11.31 -6.62
C LEU A 495 24.57 12.52 -5.70
N ILE A 496 24.28 13.65 -6.31
CA ILE A 496 24.02 14.91 -5.61
C ILE A 496 22.62 15.35 -5.99
N ALA A 497 21.72 15.28 -5.02
CA ALA A 497 20.32 15.60 -5.20
C ALA A 497 20.04 16.99 -4.65
N ILE A 498 19.24 17.78 -5.39
CA ILE A 498 18.82 19.13 -5.00
C ILE A 498 17.32 19.26 -5.23
N VAL A 499 16.59 19.76 -4.25
CA VAL A 499 15.13 19.84 -4.25
C VAL A 499 14.67 21.17 -3.68
N SER A 500 13.61 21.73 -4.26
CA SER A 500 12.91 22.89 -3.70
C SER A 500 12.14 22.54 -2.43
N VAL A 501 12.27 23.37 -1.40
CA VAL A 501 11.47 23.28 -0.18
C VAL A 501 10.25 24.19 -0.33
N GLU A 502 9.04 23.63 -0.12
CA GLU A 502 7.81 24.42 -0.18
C GLU A 502 7.79 25.47 0.94
N ASN A 503 7.64 26.74 0.55
CA ASN A 503 7.62 27.89 1.43
C ASN A 503 6.44 28.81 1.11
N GLU A 504 6.04 29.63 2.09
CA GLU A 504 4.87 30.51 1.98
C GLU A 504 5.03 31.59 0.91
N ASN A 505 6.27 32.01 0.66
CA ASN A 505 6.61 33.04 -0.31
C ASN A 505 6.69 32.52 -1.76
N LEU A 506 6.49 31.21 -1.97
CA LEU A 506 6.58 30.54 -3.28
C LEU A 506 7.92 30.78 -4.00
N LEU A 507 8.99 30.98 -3.22
CA LEU A 507 10.31 31.29 -3.76
C LEU A 507 11.03 30.01 -4.20
N PRO A 508 11.70 30.02 -5.37
CA PRO A 508 12.53 28.91 -5.81
C PRO A 508 13.79 28.77 -4.93
N PRO A 509 14.52 27.64 -5.07
CA PRO A 509 15.89 27.49 -4.57
C PRO A 509 16.80 28.67 -4.93
N GLU A 510 17.72 29.00 -4.04
CA GLU A 510 18.79 29.97 -4.35
C GLU A 510 19.88 29.31 -5.19
N SER A 511 20.78 30.12 -5.76
CA SER A 511 21.92 29.57 -6.48
C SER A 511 22.86 28.87 -5.50
N LEU A 512 23.19 27.62 -5.79
CA LEU A 512 24.01 26.77 -4.94
C LEU A 512 25.37 26.50 -5.59
N GLN A 513 26.41 26.53 -4.77
CA GLN A 513 27.74 26.03 -5.10
C GLN A 513 28.06 24.87 -4.17
N ILE A 514 28.25 23.69 -4.74
CA ILE A 514 28.57 22.48 -3.98
C ILE A 514 29.95 22.02 -4.44
N ASP A 515 30.95 22.18 -3.57
CA ASP A 515 32.26 21.55 -3.75
C ASP A 515 32.14 20.06 -3.41
N TYR A 516 32.24 19.21 -4.44
CA TYR A 516 32.10 17.78 -4.27
C TYR A 516 33.44 17.04 -4.20
N PHE A 517 34.58 17.75 -4.34
CA PHE A 517 35.91 17.14 -4.28
C PHE A 517 36.20 16.40 -2.98
N PRO A 518 35.84 16.92 -1.78
CA PRO A 518 36.12 16.23 -0.52
C PRO A 518 35.47 14.83 -0.44
N TYR A 519 34.40 14.61 -1.21
CA TYR A 519 33.62 13.37 -1.19
C TYR A 519 34.18 12.29 -2.14
N LEU A 520 35.01 12.67 -3.12
CA LEU A 520 35.63 11.77 -4.12
C LEU A 520 36.86 11.01 -3.61
N LYS A 521 37.31 11.26 -2.36
CA LYS A 521 38.51 10.67 -1.75
C LYS A 521 39.77 10.75 -2.64
N GLY A 522 39.95 11.87 -3.35
CA GLY A 522 41.12 12.11 -4.21
C GLY A 522 41.05 11.52 -5.62
N SER A 523 39.89 10.97 -6.03
CA SER A 523 39.66 10.58 -7.43
C SER A 523 39.34 11.82 -8.28
N GLN A 524 39.89 11.88 -9.49
CA GLN A 524 39.53 12.91 -10.47
C GLN A 524 38.19 12.54 -11.12
N PRO A 525 37.22 13.45 -11.20
CA PRO A 525 35.95 13.18 -11.86
C PRO A 525 36.16 13.02 -13.37
N GLU A 526 35.55 11.99 -13.96
CA GLU A 526 35.58 11.72 -15.40
C GLU A 526 34.51 12.56 -16.13
N PHE A 527 33.31 12.66 -15.55
CA PHE A 527 32.19 13.44 -16.11
C PHE A 527 31.12 13.75 -15.07
N VAL A 528 30.26 14.72 -15.40
CA VAL A 528 29.03 15.01 -14.66
C VAL A 528 27.82 14.92 -15.57
N LEU A 529 26.80 14.17 -15.16
CA LEU A 529 25.48 14.13 -15.81
C LEU A 529 24.46 14.89 -14.97
N GLU A 530 23.72 15.79 -15.60
CA GLU A 530 22.63 16.54 -14.98
C GLU A 530 21.26 16.00 -15.44
N TYR A 531 20.35 15.76 -14.50
CA TYR A 531 18.98 15.32 -14.79
C TYR A 531 17.94 16.33 -14.27
N ASP A 532 17.09 16.87 -15.17
CA ASP A 532 15.77 17.46 -14.84
C ASP A 532 14.61 16.49 -14.98
N PHE A 533 14.88 15.27 -15.46
CA PHE A 533 13.88 14.25 -15.71
C PHE A 533 12.87 14.64 -16.81
N SER A 534 13.20 15.61 -17.68
CA SER A 534 12.49 15.77 -18.96
C SER A 534 12.77 14.60 -19.91
N GLU A 535 13.96 14.01 -19.78
CA GLU A 535 14.44 12.81 -20.47
C GLU A 535 15.21 11.89 -19.52
N THR A 536 15.50 10.66 -19.97
CA THR A 536 16.27 9.66 -19.20
C THR A 536 17.77 9.76 -19.41
N ARG A 537 18.22 10.33 -20.53
CA ARG A 537 19.63 10.55 -20.83
C ARG A 537 20.00 11.92 -20.28
N GLY A 538 20.53 11.95 -19.06
CA GLY A 538 20.98 13.19 -18.42
C GLY A 538 21.88 14.01 -19.34
N ARG A 539 21.87 15.32 -19.18
CA ARG A 539 22.72 16.24 -19.95
C ARG A 539 24.15 16.12 -19.48
N LEU A 540 25.05 15.73 -20.39
CA LEU A 540 26.48 15.72 -20.12
C LEU A 540 27.01 17.13 -19.95
N GLN A 541 27.63 17.38 -18.80
CA GLN A 541 28.41 18.57 -18.52
C GLN A 541 29.89 18.16 -18.49
N LEU A 542 30.66 18.64 -19.47
CA LEU A 542 32.12 18.54 -19.46
C LEU A 542 32.63 19.63 -18.51
N ILE A 543 32.84 19.28 -17.25
CA ILE A 543 33.32 20.23 -16.24
C ILE A 543 34.82 19.97 -16.01
N THR A 544 35.62 21.03 -16.02
CA THR A 544 37.06 21.01 -15.72
C THR A 544 37.35 21.29 -14.24
N ASP A 545 36.33 21.27 -13.39
CA ASP A 545 36.35 21.79 -12.02
C ASP A 545 35.48 20.93 -11.09
N THR A 546 35.73 21.01 -9.79
CA THR A 546 35.14 20.15 -8.75
C THR A 546 33.94 20.78 -8.04
N ILE A 547 33.34 21.80 -8.66
CA ILE A 547 32.21 22.56 -8.12
C ILE A 547 30.99 22.40 -9.03
N ILE A 548 29.85 22.03 -8.44
CA ILE A 548 28.55 22.10 -9.12
C ILE A 548 27.93 23.47 -8.85
N HIS A 549 27.68 24.21 -9.93
CA HIS A 549 26.87 25.42 -9.91
C HIS A 549 25.43 25.07 -10.28
N SER A 550 24.56 24.96 -9.27
CA SER A 550 23.14 24.71 -9.52
C SER A 550 22.37 26.03 -9.54
N THR A 551 21.77 26.33 -10.69
CA THR A 551 20.95 27.53 -10.90
C THR A 551 19.66 27.17 -11.63
N GLY A 552 18.62 28.00 -11.50
CA GLY A 552 17.39 27.88 -12.28
C GLY A 552 16.50 26.68 -11.95
N ILE A 553 16.62 26.09 -10.75
CA ILE A 553 15.64 25.10 -10.28
C ILE A 553 14.32 25.85 -9.98
N PRO A 554 13.19 25.47 -10.60
CA PRO A 554 11.91 26.14 -10.33
C PRO A 554 11.39 25.79 -8.92
N TYR A 555 10.44 26.58 -8.42
CA TYR A 555 9.69 26.23 -7.21
C TYR A 555 9.00 24.87 -7.39
N ARG A 556 9.10 23.98 -6.38
CA ARG A 556 8.73 22.54 -6.46
C ARG A 556 9.48 21.74 -7.54
N GLY A 557 10.62 22.25 -7.99
CA GLY A 557 11.55 21.57 -8.87
C GLY A 557 12.60 20.75 -8.11
N PHE A 558 13.35 19.96 -8.87
CA PHE A 558 14.46 19.15 -8.37
C PHE A 558 15.45 18.86 -9.50
N ARG A 559 16.68 18.55 -9.13
CA ARG A 559 17.79 18.15 -10.02
C ARG A 559 18.57 17.00 -9.38
N LEU A 560 19.11 16.13 -10.22
CA LEU A 560 20.12 15.14 -9.81
C LEU A 560 21.38 15.38 -10.63
N TYR A 561 22.51 15.42 -9.96
CA TYR A 561 23.82 15.37 -10.58
C TYR A 561 24.47 14.02 -10.28
N ALA A 562 25.02 13.39 -11.29
CA ALA A 562 25.72 12.13 -11.17
C ALA A 562 27.17 12.31 -11.61
N VAL A 563 28.10 12.05 -10.69
CA VAL A 563 29.54 12.26 -10.87
C VAL A 563 30.23 10.91 -10.81
N ASN A 564 31.07 10.60 -11.79
CA ASN A 564 31.89 9.38 -11.82
C ASN A 564 33.37 9.70 -11.69
#